data_AF-A0A350SVB0-F1
#
_entry.id   AF-A0A350SVB0-F1
#
_cell.length_a   1.000
_cell.length_b   1.000
_cell.length_c   1.000
_cell.angle_alpha   90.00
_cell.angle_beta   90.00
_cell.angle_gamma   90.00
#
_symmetry.space_group_name_H-M   'P 1'
#
loop_
_entity.id
_entity.type
_entity.pdbx_description
1 polymer ?
#
loop_
_entity_poly.entity_id
_entity_poly.type
_entity_poly.pdbx_seq_one_letter_code
_entity_poly.pdbx_strand_id
1 'polypeptide(L)' 'MDTVHVWPGESARVAIDFAHPLVGDQDYVFHCHSLEHAEAGMVLRFTVKA' A
#
# COMPACT_ATOMS: atom_id res chain seq x y z
N MET A 1 12.21 1.19 3.50
CA MET A 1 11.44 -0.05 3.70
C MET A 1 9.99 0.31 3.43
N ASP A 2 9.43 -0.19 2.33
CA ASP A 2 8.05 0.06 1.86
C ASP A 2 7.11 -1.14 2.12
N THR A 3 7.69 -2.30 2.40
CA THR A 3 6.98 -3.57 2.60
C THR A 3 7.18 -4.07 4.04
N VAL A 4 6.09 -4.48 4.68
CA VAL A 4 6.08 -5.06 6.04
C VAL A 4 5.50 -6.47 5.97
N HIS A 5 6.20 -7.43 6.56
CA HIS A 5 5.66 -8.79 6.71
C HIS A 5 4.76 -8.84 7.95
N VAL A 6 3.58 -9.46 7.82
CA VAL A 6 2.62 -9.65 8.91
C VAL A 6 2.28 -11.13 8.98
N TRP A 7 2.54 -11.76 10.12
CA TRP A 7 2.29 -13.19 10.34
C TRP A 7 0.79 -13.50 10.55
N PRO A 8 0.36 -14.76 10.35
CA PRO A 8 -1.00 -15.17 10.67
C PRO A 8 -1.36 -14.87 12.14
N GLY A 9 -2.42 -14.08 12.35
CA GLY A 9 -2.89 -13.65 13.68
C GLY A 9 -2.15 -12.45 14.28
N GLU A 10 -1.08 -11.96 13.63
CA GLU A 10 -0.39 -10.74 14.04
C GLU A 10 -1.16 -9.48 13.62
N SER A 11 -0.98 -8.39 14.37
CA SER A 11 -1.41 -7.05 13.97
C SER A 11 -0.22 -6.10 13.92
N ALA A 12 -0.01 -5.47 12.77
CA ALA A 12 1.00 -4.42 12.59
C ALA A 12 0.33 -3.04 12.50
N ARG A 13 1.01 -2.00 13.01
CA ARG A 13 0.61 -0.59 12.87
C ARG A 13 1.73 0.18 12.20
N VAL A 14 1.39 0.94 11.17
CA VAL A 14 2.34 1.78 10.42
C VAL A 14 1.84 3.23 10.38
N ALA A 15 2.78 4.17 10.32
CA ALA A 15 2.50 5.58 10.11
C ALA A 15 3.15 5.99 8.79
N ILE A 16 2.37 6.59 7.89
CA ILE A 16 2.80 7.03 6.57
C ILE A 16 2.40 8.49 6.43
N ASP A 17 3.36 9.34 6.09
CA ASP A 17 3.08 10.70 5.62
C ASP A 17 2.79 10.63 4.12
N PHE A 18 1.58 11.03 3.73
CA PHE A 18 1.15 11.03 2.33
C PHE A 18 1.51 12.32 1.59
N ALA A 19 2.28 13.23 2.20
CA ALA A 19 2.77 14.42 1.52
C ALA A 19 3.58 14.05 0.27
N HIS A 20 3.22 14.65 -0.87
CA HIS A 20 3.93 14.49 -2.13
C HIS A 20 4.15 15.83 -2.83
N PRO A 21 5.25 15.99 -3.60
CA PRO A 21 5.55 17.23 -4.32
C PRO A 21 4.83 17.32 -5.68
N LEU A 22 4.06 16.29 -6.05
CA LEU A 22 3.37 16.18 -7.34
C LEU A 22 2.10 17.04 -7.35
N VAL A 23 1.76 17.58 -8.53
CA VAL A 23 0.55 18.39 -8.73
C VAL A 23 -0.66 17.49 -8.89
N GLY A 24 -1.74 17.80 -8.16
CA GLY A 24 -3.01 17.09 -8.23
C GLY A 24 -3.02 15.76 -7.49
N ASP A 25 -4.17 15.09 -7.55
CA ASP A 25 -4.41 13.81 -6.87
C ASP A 25 -3.49 12.71 -7.43
N GLN A 26 -2.98 11.85 -6.55
CA GLN A 26 -2.06 10.76 -6.91
C GLN A 26 -2.67 9.40 -6.57
N ASP A 27 -2.65 8.49 -7.53
CA ASP A 27 -3.06 7.11 -7.34
C ASP A 27 -1.86 6.21 -7.01
N TYR A 28 -1.96 5.49 -5.90
CA TYR A 28 -0.98 4.52 -5.45
C TYR A 28 -1.60 3.12 -5.30
N VAL A 29 -0.74 2.11 -5.26
CA VAL A 29 -1.15 0.72 -5.02
C VAL A 29 -0.78 0.30 -3.60
N PHE A 30 -1.68 -0.44 -2.97
CA PHE A 30 -1.43 -1.17 -1.75
C PHE A 30 -1.75 -2.64 -1.98
N HIS A 31 -0.78 -3.53 -1.81
CA HIS A 31 -0.93 -4.93 -2.17
C HIS A 31 -0.01 -5.85 -1.35
N CYS A 32 -0.30 -7.14 -1.38
CA CYS A 32 0.65 -8.14 -0.92
C CYS A 32 1.80 -8.25 -1.93
N HIS A 33 3.04 -8.25 -1.45
CA HIS A 33 4.22 -8.35 -2.33
C HIS A 33 4.48 -9.81 -2.81
N SER A 34 3.65 -10.78 -2.41
CA SER A 34 3.58 -12.08 -3.08
C SER A 34 2.94 -11.90 -4.45
N LEU A 35 3.69 -12.22 -5.51
CA LEU A 35 3.23 -12.03 -6.89
C LEU A 35 1.95 -12.83 -7.18
N GLU A 36 1.91 -14.09 -6.75
CA GLU A 36 0.76 -14.98 -6.91
C GLU A 36 -0.50 -14.39 -6.26
N HIS A 37 -0.36 -13.71 -5.12
CA HIS A 37 -1.49 -13.07 -4.44
C HIS A 37 -1.91 -11.77 -5.13
N ALA A 38 -0.95 -10.97 -5.58
CA ALA A 38 -1.23 -9.72 -6.29
C ALA A 38 -1.97 -9.98 -7.61
N GLU A 39 -1.55 -10.98 -8.38
CA GLU A 39 -2.19 -11.41 -9.63
C GLU A 39 -3.58 -12.03 -9.38
N ALA A 40 -3.77 -12.70 -8.24
CA ALA A 40 -5.07 -13.20 -7.80
C ALA A 40 -6.03 -12.09 -7.29
N GLY A 41 -5.59 -10.82 -7.25
CA GLY A 41 -6.42 -9.67 -6.90
C GLY A 41 -6.23 -9.12 -5.49
N MET A 42 -5.19 -9.54 -4.74
CA MET A 42 -4.84 -8.95 -3.44
C MET A 42 -4.09 -7.61 -3.62
N VAL A 43 -4.73 -6.69 -4.34
CA VAL A 43 -4.23 -5.38 -4.72
C VAL A 43 -5.40 -4.39 -4.68
N LEU A 44 -5.14 -3.20 -4.16
CA LEU A 44 -6.07 -2.07 -4.24
C LEU A 44 -5.36 -0.81 -4.69
N ARG A 45 -6.14 0.06 -5.32
CA ARG A 45 -5.76 1.44 -5.62
C ARG A 45 -6.33 2.36 -4.55
N PHE A 46 -5.52 3.30 -4.08
CA PHE A 46 -6.00 4.41 -3.27
C PHE A 46 -5.48 5.73 -3.82
N THR A 47 -6.26 6.79 -3.62
CA THR A 47 -5.94 8.14 -4.11
C THR A 47 -5.55 9.02 -2.92
N VAL A 48 -4.38 9.63 -2.99
CA VAL A 48 -3.97 10.73 -2.12
C VAL A 48 -4.43 12.03 -2.76
N LYS A 49 -5.18 12.85 -2.01
CA LYS A 49 -5.65 14.15 -2.46
C LYS A 49 -4.56 15.21 -2.28
N ALA A 50 -4.49 16.14 -3.24
CA ALA A 50 -3.64 17.33 -3.13
C ALA A 50 -4.13 18.33 -2.08
#